data_AF-A0A8C0X071-F1
#
_entry.id   AF-A0A8C0X071-F1
#
_cell.length_a   1.000
_cell.length_b   1.000
_cell.length_c   1.000
_cell.angle_alpha   90.00
_cell.angle_beta   90.00
_cell.angle_gamma   90.00
#
_symmetry.space_group_name_H-M   'P 1'
#
loop_
_entity.id
_entity.type
_entity.pdbx_description
1 polymer ?
#
loop_
_entity_poly.entity_id
_entity_poly.type
_entity_poly.pdbx_seq_one_letter_code
_entity_poly.pdbx_strand_id
1 'polypeptide(L)'
;MSLTDMLSAAVQHHEKETLAWMILHSLYQARIVSHANTGVLKRMEWLLELMGYIRNIAYQSTSVQNMAVDEALDFLLLIFAAAVVAWADHESPLFLGLSASWLPWHQENGLAGPASNFLGRSPMHRVTLQGTLTLLPRSMLLLLQKEPWKEQTQKFIDWLFSIMESPKEALSAKSKDIFKATLLSLRVLPEFKKKAVWTRAYGW
;
A
#
# COMPACT_ATOMS: atom_id res chain seq x y z
N MET A 1 0.33 20.17 7.11
CA MET A 1 -0.61 19.02 7.15
C MET A 1 0.24 17.78 7.22
N SER A 2 0.15 17.00 8.30
CA SER A 2 0.91 15.77 8.45
C SER A 2 0.29 14.65 7.60
N LEU A 3 1.06 13.58 7.32
CA LEU A 3 0.53 12.42 6.59
C LEU A 3 -0.66 11.80 7.33
N THR A 4 -0.58 11.73 8.66
CA THR A 4 -1.64 11.21 9.51
C THR A 4 -2.92 12.05 9.42
N ASP A 5 -2.83 13.39 9.30
CA ASP A 5 -4.00 14.25 9.08
C ASP A 5 -4.67 13.91 7.73
N MET A 6 -3.87 13.78 6.66
CA MET A 6 -4.36 13.42 5.33
C MET A 6 -5.06 12.05 5.34
N LEU A 7 -4.41 11.05 5.94
CA LEU A 7 -4.94 9.68 6.00
C LEU A 7 -6.19 9.60 6.87
N SER A 8 -6.23 10.33 7.99
CA SER A 8 -7.43 10.39 8.85
C SER A 8 -8.63 10.94 8.09
N ALA A 9 -8.43 11.99 7.28
CA ALA A 9 -9.48 12.53 6.41
C ALA A 9 -9.85 11.55 5.28
N ALA A 10 -8.87 10.87 4.66
CA ALA A 10 -9.10 9.92 3.58
C ALA A 10 -9.88 8.68 4.03
N VAL A 11 -9.58 8.16 5.24
CA VAL A 11 -10.29 7.03 5.85
C VAL A 11 -11.78 7.33 6.00
N GLN A 12 -12.14 8.56 6.37
CA GLN A 12 -13.53 8.97 6.60
C GLN A 12 -14.29 9.30 5.31
N HIS A 13 -13.62 9.32 4.15
CA HIS A 13 -14.26 9.66 2.89
C HIS A 13 -15.11 8.50 2.35
N HIS A 14 -16.23 8.81 1.73
CA HIS A 14 -17.17 7.80 1.21
C HIS A 14 -16.66 7.12 -0.07
N GLU A 15 -15.98 7.84 -0.97
CA GLU A 15 -15.41 7.28 -2.21
C GLU A 15 -13.99 6.69 -1.98
N LYS A 16 -13.85 5.71 -1.08
CA LYS A 16 -12.56 5.11 -0.74
C LYS A 16 -11.84 4.49 -1.94
N GLU A 17 -12.54 3.75 -2.80
CA GLU A 17 -11.93 3.12 -3.97
C GLU A 17 -11.35 4.18 -4.92
N THR A 18 -12.12 5.23 -5.19
CA THR A 18 -11.69 6.36 -6.01
C THR A 18 -10.45 7.04 -5.43
N LEU A 19 -10.44 7.32 -4.13
CA LEU A 19 -9.28 7.90 -3.45
C LEU A 19 -8.06 6.98 -3.47
N ALA A 20 -8.23 5.69 -3.18
CA ALA A 20 -7.13 4.73 -3.22
C ALA A 20 -6.50 4.66 -4.61
N TRP A 21 -7.33 4.69 -5.66
CA TRP A 21 -6.86 4.69 -7.03
C TRP A 21 -6.08 5.98 -7.36
N MET A 22 -6.59 7.15 -6.96
CA MET A 22 -5.85 8.41 -7.13
C MET A 22 -4.52 8.40 -6.39
N ILE A 23 -4.51 7.92 -5.14
CA ILE A 23 -3.30 7.81 -4.31
C ILE A 23 -2.30 6.87 -4.97
N LEU A 24 -2.72 5.71 -5.49
CA LEU A 24 -1.85 4.78 -6.22
C LEU A 24 -1.15 5.48 -7.42
N HIS A 25 -1.89 6.26 -8.21
CA HIS A 25 -1.31 7.06 -9.30
C HIS A 25 -0.33 8.11 -8.77
N SER A 26 -0.67 8.84 -7.72
CA SER A 26 0.22 9.84 -7.11
C SER A 26 1.52 9.22 -6.57
N LEU A 27 1.44 8.05 -5.92
CA LEU A 27 2.60 7.32 -5.41
C LEU A 27 3.50 6.84 -6.55
N TYR A 28 2.90 6.37 -7.65
CA TYR A 28 3.65 5.98 -8.84
C TYR A 28 4.34 7.17 -9.52
N GLN A 29 3.64 8.29 -9.65
CA GLN A 29 4.22 9.54 -10.18
C GLN A 29 5.36 10.05 -9.29
N ALA A 30 5.21 9.94 -7.96
CA ALA A 30 6.27 10.24 -7.01
C ALA A 30 7.49 9.31 -7.11
N ARG A 31 7.43 8.20 -7.88
CA ARG A 31 8.62 7.42 -8.23
C ARG A 31 9.32 7.95 -9.47
N ILE A 32 8.55 8.44 -10.44
CA ILE A 32 9.05 8.83 -11.77
C ILE A 32 9.61 10.25 -11.76
N VAL A 33 8.92 11.17 -11.09
CA VAL A 33 9.26 12.58 -11.09
C VAL A 33 10.43 12.84 -10.15
N SER A 34 11.51 13.43 -10.67
CA SER A 34 12.64 13.89 -9.87
C SER A 34 12.28 15.18 -9.14
N HIS A 35 12.20 15.12 -7.81
CA HIS A 35 11.90 16.25 -6.94
C HIS A 35 12.53 16.04 -5.56
N ALA A 36 12.82 17.11 -4.82
CA ALA A 36 13.45 17.04 -3.50
C ALA A 36 12.67 16.17 -2.49
N ASN A 37 11.34 16.08 -2.68
CA ASN A 37 10.42 15.34 -1.80
C ASN A 37 10.06 13.93 -2.31
N THR A 38 10.56 13.51 -3.46
CA THR A 38 10.23 12.20 -4.08
C THR A 38 11.40 11.20 -4.04
N GLY A 39 12.53 11.61 -3.45
CA GLY A 39 13.68 10.76 -3.22
C GLY A 39 13.36 9.49 -2.43
N VAL A 40 14.18 8.45 -2.59
CA VAL A 40 13.94 7.14 -1.98
C VAL A 40 13.84 7.21 -0.44
N LEU A 41 14.65 8.05 0.21
CA LEU A 41 14.58 8.28 1.65
C LEU A 41 13.24 8.88 2.08
N LYS A 42 12.69 9.82 1.32
CA LYS A 42 11.38 10.43 1.60
C LYS A 42 10.23 9.44 1.44
N ARG A 43 10.30 8.60 0.40
CA ARG A 43 9.35 7.49 0.21
C ARG A 43 9.43 6.48 1.35
N MET A 44 10.64 6.19 1.84
CA MET A 44 10.85 5.31 2.98
C MET A 44 10.31 5.89 4.29
N GLU A 45 10.62 7.15 4.60
CA GLU A 45 10.05 7.89 5.74
C GLU A 45 8.52 7.84 5.71
N TRP A 46 7.92 8.12 4.54
CA TRP A 46 6.48 8.08 4.35
C TRP A 46 5.87 6.70 4.61
N LEU A 47 6.49 5.62 4.09
CA LEU A 47 5.97 4.26 4.29
C LEU A 47 6.08 3.82 5.75
N LEU A 48 7.17 4.19 6.42
CA LEU A 48 7.38 3.89 7.83
C LEU A 48 6.39 4.64 8.74
N GLU A 49 6.06 5.90 8.40
CA GLU A 49 5.03 6.66 9.09
C GLU A 49 3.63 6.01 8.90
N LEU A 50 3.29 5.60 7.68
CA LEU A 50 2.06 4.85 7.39
C LEU A 50 1.98 3.55 8.20
N MET A 51 3.06 2.77 8.26
CA MET A 51 3.14 1.54 9.07
C MET A 51 2.86 1.83 10.55
N GLY A 52 3.45 2.90 11.09
CA GLY A 52 3.21 3.34 12.46
C GLY A 52 1.74 3.70 12.70
N TYR A 53 1.14 4.45 11.78
CA TYR A 53 -0.26 4.86 11.85
C TYR A 53 -1.23 3.67 11.80
N ILE A 54 -1.03 2.73 10.86
CA ILE A 54 -1.81 1.49 10.76
C ILE A 54 -1.75 0.70 12.08
N ARG A 55 -0.55 0.55 12.65
CA ARG A 55 -0.38 -0.14 13.93
C ARG A 55 -1.14 0.56 15.05
N ASN A 56 -1.10 1.89 15.12
CA ASN A 56 -1.82 2.62 16.16
C ASN A 56 -3.34 2.45 16.06
N ILE A 57 -3.90 2.35 14.85
CA ILE A 57 -5.32 2.05 14.66
C ILE A 57 -5.63 0.59 15.03
N ALA A 58 -4.80 -0.36 14.58
CA ALA A 58 -4.98 -1.79 14.86
C ALA A 58 -5.00 -2.11 16.36
N TYR A 59 -4.20 -1.41 17.15
CA TYR A 59 -4.18 -1.53 18.61
C TYR A 59 -5.08 -0.51 19.34
N GLN A 60 -5.89 0.25 18.59
CA GLN A 60 -6.84 1.25 19.11
C GLN A 60 -6.20 2.38 19.93
N SER A 61 -4.88 2.57 19.83
CA SER A 61 -4.15 3.75 20.37
C SER A 61 -4.53 5.03 19.61
N THR A 62 -5.09 4.90 18.42
CA THR A 62 -5.69 5.99 17.64
C THR A 62 -7.11 5.59 17.27
N SER A 63 -8.10 6.36 17.74
CA SER A 63 -9.50 6.11 17.45
C SER A 63 -9.88 6.59 16.05
N VAL A 64 -10.59 5.75 15.30
CA VAL A 64 -11.24 6.14 14.05
C VAL A 64 -12.67 6.55 14.37
N GLN A 65 -13.07 7.75 13.96
CA GLN A 65 -14.44 8.23 14.13
C GLN A 65 -15.30 7.80 12.93
N ASN A 66 -16.58 7.52 13.19
CA ASN A 66 -17.62 7.30 12.16
C ASN A 66 -17.38 6.09 11.23
N MET A 67 -16.59 5.10 11.64
CA MET A 67 -16.28 3.92 10.83
C MET A 67 -15.87 2.72 11.68
N ALA A 68 -16.12 1.51 11.18
CA ALA A 68 -15.60 0.29 11.77
C ALA A 68 -14.08 0.19 11.60
N VAL A 69 -13.39 -0.33 12.62
CA VAL A 69 -11.91 -0.38 12.66
C VAL A 69 -11.34 -1.25 11.55
N ASP A 70 -12.01 -2.35 11.23
CA ASP A 70 -11.64 -3.28 10.15
C ASP A 70 -11.75 -2.63 8.76
N GLU A 71 -12.81 -1.87 8.49
CA GLU A 71 -12.95 -1.12 7.23
C GLU A 71 -11.85 -0.06 7.07
N ALA A 72 -11.52 0.64 8.15
CA ALA A 72 -10.46 1.64 8.15
C ALA A 72 -9.10 1.00 7.88
N LEU A 73 -8.82 -0.14 8.52
CA LEU A 73 -7.58 -0.88 8.31
C LEU A 73 -7.49 -1.47 6.92
N ASP A 74 -8.56 -2.08 6.39
CA ASP A 74 -8.57 -2.61 5.02
C ASP A 74 -8.24 -1.52 3.98
N PHE A 75 -8.77 -0.30 4.16
CA PHE A 75 -8.40 0.84 3.33
C PHE A 75 -6.93 1.24 3.49
N LEU A 76 -6.43 1.38 4.72
CA LEU A 76 -5.03 1.77 4.94
C LEU A 76 -4.03 0.71 4.46
N LEU A 77 -4.37 -0.57 4.56
CA LEU A 77 -3.56 -1.68 4.05
C LEU A 77 -3.56 -1.70 2.51
N LEU A 78 -4.65 -1.27 1.87
CA LEU A 78 -4.67 -1.00 0.43
C LEU A 78 -3.73 0.15 0.06
N ILE A 79 -3.71 1.24 0.83
CA ILE A 79 -2.75 2.35 0.61
C ILE A 79 -1.30 1.88 0.81
N PHE A 80 -1.04 1.05 1.82
CA PHE A 80 0.25 0.43 2.04
C PHE A 80 0.66 -0.44 0.85
N ALA A 81 -0.25 -1.28 0.35
CA ALA A 81 -0.01 -2.10 -0.83
C ALA A 81 0.29 -1.25 -2.07
N ALA A 82 -0.47 -0.18 -2.28
CA ALA A 82 -0.27 0.76 -3.36
C ALA A 82 1.13 1.39 -3.33
N ALA A 83 1.60 1.82 -2.16
CA ALA A 83 2.94 2.37 -2.01
C ALA A 83 4.04 1.34 -2.30
N VAL A 84 3.91 0.13 -1.75
CA VAL A 84 4.87 -0.95 -1.97
C VAL A 84 4.92 -1.34 -3.45
N VAL A 85 3.77 -1.52 -4.10
CA VAL A 85 3.69 -1.86 -5.53
C VAL A 85 4.24 -0.73 -6.40
N ALA A 86 3.89 0.52 -6.09
CA ALA A 86 4.36 1.69 -6.83
C ALA A 86 5.87 1.89 -6.73
N TRP A 87 6.50 1.51 -5.62
CA TRP A 87 7.91 1.82 -5.34
C TRP A 87 8.86 0.64 -5.50
N ALA A 88 8.36 -0.59 -5.45
CA ALA A 88 9.17 -1.80 -5.60
C ALA A 88 9.83 -1.90 -6.98
N ASP A 89 9.10 -1.69 -8.07
CA ASP A 89 9.62 -1.73 -9.43
C ASP A 89 8.82 -0.80 -10.37
N HIS A 90 9.27 -0.70 -11.64
CA HIS A 90 8.55 0.10 -12.65
C HIS A 90 7.44 -0.69 -13.31
N GLU A 91 7.64 -2.00 -13.46
CA GLU A 91 6.80 -2.87 -14.27
C GLU A 91 5.45 -3.14 -13.61
N SER A 92 5.40 -3.30 -12.28
CA SER A 92 4.16 -3.68 -11.59
C SER A 92 3.05 -2.63 -11.78
N PRO A 93 3.30 -1.31 -11.62
CA PRO A 93 2.30 -0.29 -11.96
C PRO A 93 1.88 -0.31 -13.44
N LEU A 94 2.81 -0.53 -14.37
CA LEU A 94 2.49 -0.61 -15.81
C LEU A 94 1.58 -1.81 -16.12
N PHE A 95 1.85 -2.97 -15.52
CA PHE A 95 0.98 -4.16 -15.65
C PHE A 95 -0.42 -3.94 -15.08
N LEU A 96 -0.56 -3.05 -14.09
CA LEU A 96 -1.85 -2.63 -13.53
C LEU A 96 -2.57 -1.56 -14.37
N GLY A 97 -1.98 -1.14 -15.49
CA GLY A 97 -2.53 -0.13 -16.41
C GLY A 97 -2.28 1.31 -15.96
N LEU A 98 -1.32 1.56 -15.08
CA LEU A 98 -0.93 2.93 -14.73
C LEU A 98 -0.09 3.55 -15.85
N SER A 99 -0.30 4.84 -16.08
CA SER A 99 0.50 5.62 -17.03
C SER A 99 1.62 6.38 -16.31
N ALA A 100 2.77 6.47 -16.96
CA ALA A 100 3.86 7.35 -16.53
C ALA A 100 3.58 8.83 -16.84
N SER A 101 2.63 9.14 -17.74
CA SER A 101 2.12 10.48 -17.97
C SER A 101 0.77 10.67 -17.27
N TRP A 102 0.64 11.72 -16.46
CA TRP A 102 -0.63 12.10 -15.81
C TRP A 102 -1.61 12.75 -16.78
N LEU A 103 -1.11 13.25 -17.91
CA LEU A 103 -1.93 13.78 -18.98
C LEU A 103 -2.76 12.65 -19.61
N PRO A 104 -4.06 12.87 -19.84
CA PRO A 104 -4.90 11.88 -20.46
C PRO A 104 -4.33 11.56 -21.84
N TRP A 105 -4.39 10.29 -22.17
CA TRP A 105 -4.09 9.62 -23.42
C TRP A 105 -5.16 9.99 -24.48
N HIS A 106 -5.66 11.22 -24.40
CA HIS A 106 -6.76 11.76 -25.17
C HIS A 106 -6.42 13.16 -25.67
N GLN A 107 -5.31 13.26 -26.41
CA GLN A 107 -5.07 14.36 -27.34
C GLN A 107 -4.65 13.87 -28.73
N GLU A 108 -5.06 12.66 -29.12
CA GLU A 108 -5.01 12.26 -30.53
C GLU A 108 -6.39 11.73 -30.95
N ASN A 109 -7.19 12.66 -31.49
CA ASN A 109 -8.28 12.42 -32.44
C ASN A 109 -9.52 11.64 -31.95
N GLY A 110 -10.56 12.37 -31.52
CA GLY A 110 -11.95 11.90 -31.66
C GLY A 110 -12.91 12.28 -30.52
N LEU A 111 -13.81 13.23 -30.80
CA LEU A 111 -15.24 13.32 -30.38
C LEU A 111 -15.73 12.90 -28.97
N ALA A 112 -14.89 12.64 -27.97
CA ALA A 112 -15.35 12.35 -26.62
C ALA A 112 -15.61 13.65 -25.85
N GLY A 113 -16.85 13.81 -25.36
CA GLY A 113 -17.28 14.94 -24.53
C GLY A 113 -16.51 15.09 -23.21
N PRO A 114 -16.89 16.04 -22.34
CA PRO A 114 -16.08 16.46 -21.21
C PRO A 114 -15.71 15.28 -20.30
N ALA A 115 -14.41 15.01 -20.20
CA ALA A 115 -13.79 13.89 -19.48
C ALA A 115 -13.93 13.98 -17.94
N SER A 116 -14.81 14.85 -17.43
CA SER A 116 -14.92 15.18 -16.00
C SER A 116 -15.56 14.08 -15.16
N ASN A 117 -16.21 13.07 -15.76
CA ASN A 117 -17.01 12.10 -15.01
C ASN A 117 -16.34 10.73 -14.79
N PHE A 118 -15.10 10.52 -15.24
CA PHE A 118 -14.46 9.19 -15.21
C PHE A 118 -13.35 9.01 -14.18
N LEU A 119 -12.83 10.07 -13.55
CA LEU A 119 -11.76 9.94 -12.56
C LEU A 119 -12.25 9.10 -11.37
N GLY A 120 -11.63 7.94 -11.16
CA GLY A 120 -11.93 7.07 -10.04
C GLY A 120 -13.26 6.30 -10.08
N ARG A 121 -14.07 6.40 -11.15
CA ARG A 121 -15.40 5.75 -11.26
C ARG A 121 -15.50 4.63 -12.30
N SER A 122 -14.42 4.32 -13.03
CA SER A 122 -14.38 3.18 -13.94
C SER A 122 -14.33 1.85 -13.19
N PRO A 123 -15.09 0.81 -13.61
CA PRO A 123 -14.95 -0.54 -13.07
C PRO A 123 -13.52 -1.09 -13.13
N MET A 124 -12.72 -0.63 -14.10
CA MET A 124 -11.31 -1.02 -14.23
C MET A 124 -10.47 -0.57 -13.03
N HIS A 125 -10.82 0.54 -12.37
CA HIS A 125 -10.06 1.03 -11.20
C HIS A 125 -10.15 0.06 -10.03
N ARG A 126 -11.33 -0.56 -9.83
CA ARG A 126 -11.52 -1.59 -8.81
C ARG A 126 -10.66 -2.82 -9.08
N VAL A 127 -10.56 -3.23 -10.35
CA VAL A 127 -9.68 -4.33 -10.79
C VAL A 127 -8.21 -3.97 -10.55
N THR A 128 -7.77 -2.76 -10.89
CA THR A 128 -6.42 -2.25 -10.61
C THR A 128 -6.08 -2.31 -9.11
N LEU A 129 -7.00 -1.90 -8.23
CA LEU A 129 -6.81 -1.94 -6.78
C LEU A 129 -6.75 -3.38 -6.25
N GLN A 130 -7.58 -4.28 -6.78
CA GLN A 130 -7.49 -5.70 -6.45
C GLN A 130 -6.15 -6.29 -6.91
N GLY A 131 -5.70 -5.97 -8.14
CA GLY A 131 -4.39 -6.37 -8.64
C GLY A 131 -3.25 -5.85 -7.77
N THR A 132 -3.37 -4.63 -7.24
CA THR A 132 -2.41 -4.04 -6.30
C THR A 132 -2.24 -4.90 -5.05
N LEU A 133 -3.35 -5.33 -4.44
CA LEU A 133 -3.32 -6.24 -3.28
C LEU A 133 -2.69 -7.59 -3.63
N THR A 134 -3.01 -8.15 -4.80
CA THR A 134 -2.45 -9.43 -5.26
C THR A 134 -0.94 -9.36 -5.54
N LEU A 135 -0.43 -8.20 -5.97
CA LEU A 135 1.00 -8.01 -6.24
C LEU A 135 1.84 -7.76 -4.98
N LEU A 136 1.21 -7.40 -3.86
CA LEU A 136 1.89 -7.05 -2.61
C LEU A 136 2.97 -8.07 -2.18
N PRO A 137 2.73 -9.40 -2.18
CA PRO A 137 3.76 -10.35 -1.76
C PRO A 137 5.04 -10.28 -2.59
N ARG A 138 4.91 -10.15 -3.91
CA ARG A 138 6.06 -10.05 -4.82
C ARG A 138 6.74 -8.70 -4.69
N SER A 139 5.95 -7.62 -4.70
CA SER A 139 6.47 -6.25 -4.63
C SER A 139 7.18 -5.98 -3.30
N MET A 140 6.68 -6.51 -2.18
CA MET A 140 7.35 -6.40 -0.88
C MET A 140 8.74 -7.04 -0.90
N LEU A 141 8.85 -8.27 -1.44
CA LEU A 141 10.12 -8.95 -1.56
C LEU A 141 11.12 -8.13 -2.41
N LEU A 142 10.67 -7.61 -3.55
CA LEU A 142 11.50 -6.80 -4.44
C LEU A 142 11.93 -5.47 -3.81
N LEU A 143 11.04 -4.84 -3.03
CA LEU A 143 11.34 -3.59 -2.33
C LEU A 143 12.47 -3.82 -1.32
N LEU A 144 12.32 -4.82 -0.45
CA LEU A 144 13.25 -5.12 0.65
C LEU A 144 14.60 -5.69 0.19
N GLN A 145 14.76 -6.02 -1.09
CA GLN A 145 16.06 -6.40 -1.67
C GLN A 145 16.90 -5.20 -2.14
N LYS A 146 16.35 -4.00 -2.14
CA LYS A 146 16.99 -2.79 -2.69
C LYS A 146 17.46 -1.87 -1.57
N GLU A 147 18.58 -1.20 -1.77
CA GLU A 147 18.97 -0.12 -0.86
C GLU A 147 18.08 1.13 -1.06
N PRO A 148 17.72 1.86 0.01
CA PRO A 148 18.04 1.64 1.42
C PRO A 148 17.02 0.77 2.18
N TRP A 149 16.02 0.21 1.47
CA TRP A 149 14.94 -0.58 2.07
C TRP A 149 15.43 -1.86 2.76
N LYS A 150 16.51 -2.44 2.24
CA LYS A 150 17.12 -3.65 2.77
C LYS A 150 17.49 -3.53 4.24
N GLU A 151 17.98 -2.37 4.67
CA GLU A 151 18.30 -2.07 6.07
C GLU A 151 17.06 -2.09 6.99
N GLN A 152 15.86 -1.90 6.41
CA GLN A 152 14.59 -1.91 7.14
C GLN A 152 13.91 -3.29 7.14
N THR A 153 14.48 -4.33 6.51
CA THR A 153 13.83 -5.64 6.33
C THR A 153 13.28 -6.23 7.63
N GLN A 154 14.07 -6.23 8.71
CA GLN A 154 13.62 -6.75 10.00
C GLN A 154 12.41 -5.98 10.52
N LYS A 155 12.39 -4.65 10.37
CA LYS A 155 11.31 -3.78 10.81
C LYS A 155 10.00 -4.07 10.08
N PHE A 156 10.06 -4.35 8.78
CA PHE A 156 8.89 -4.76 7.99
C PHE A 156 8.36 -6.12 8.43
N ILE A 157 9.25 -7.09 8.66
CA ILE A 157 8.87 -8.43 9.15
C ILE A 157 8.19 -8.32 10.53
N ASP A 158 8.80 -7.60 11.47
CA ASP A 158 8.27 -7.43 12.82
C ASP A 158 6.92 -6.70 12.80
N TRP A 159 6.77 -5.71 11.93
CA TRP A 159 5.52 -5.00 11.73
C TRP A 159 4.42 -5.91 11.14
N LEU A 160 4.73 -6.71 10.12
CA LEU A 160 3.76 -7.67 9.55
C LEU A 160 3.24 -8.64 10.61
N PHE A 161 4.12 -9.18 11.46
CA PHE A 161 3.69 -10.01 12.58
C PHE A 161 2.82 -9.24 13.57
N SER A 162 3.22 -8.03 13.97
CA SER A 162 2.45 -7.20 14.90
C SER A 162 1.04 -6.92 14.37
N ILE A 163 0.89 -6.65 13.07
CA ILE A 163 -0.42 -6.45 12.45
C ILE A 163 -1.23 -7.75 12.43
N MET A 164 -0.63 -8.88 12.08
CA MET A 164 -1.31 -10.20 12.11
C MET A 164 -1.74 -10.64 13.52
N GLU A 165 -1.04 -10.16 14.56
CA GLU A 165 -1.31 -10.41 15.98
C GLU A 165 -2.17 -9.33 16.65
N SER A 166 -2.71 -8.39 15.87
CA SER A 166 -3.65 -7.40 16.36
C SER A 166 -4.90 -8.06 16.97
N PRO A 167 -5.64 -7.36 17.86
CA PRO A 167 -6.84 -7.89 18.51
C PRO A 167 -7.79 -8.59 17.54
N LYS A 168 -8.43 -9.67 17.99
CA LYS A 168 -9.45 -10.38 17.22
C LYS A 168 -10.51 -9.36 16.80
N GLU A 169 -10.82 -9.31 15.50
CA GLU A 169 -11.71 -8.33 14.82
C GLU A 169 -11.04 -7.10 14.19
N ALA A 170 -9.75 -6.84 14.39
CA ALA A 170 -9.09 -5.70 13.75
C ALA A 170 -8.90 -5.85 12.23
N LEU A 171 -8.72 -7.08 11.72
CA LEU A 171 -8.45 -7.33 10.29
C LEU A 171 -9.48 -8.26 9.67
N SER A 172 -9.92 -7.92 8.46
CA SER A 172 -10.74 -8.82 7.65
C SER A 172 -9.97 -10.09 7.27
N ALA A 173 -10.70 -11.18 7.01
CA ALA A 173 -10.09 -12.46 6.60
C ALA A 173 -9.23 -12.32 5.34
N LYS A 174 -9.72 -11.54 4.36
CA LYS A 174 -8.99 -11.27 3.11
C LYS A 174 -7.66 -10.56 3.36
N SER A 175 -7.65 -9.53 4.21
CA SER A 175 -6.42 -8.79 4.55
C SER A 175 -5.42 -9.69 5.27
N LYS A 176 -5.88 -10.57 6.17
CA LYS A 176 -5.05 -11.58 6.83
C LYS A 176 -4.40 -12.53 5.84
N ASP A 177 -5.15 -13.04 4.87
CA ASP A 177 -4.62 -13.97 3.86
C ASP A 177 -3.54 -13.30 3.00
N ILE A 178 -3.77 -12.06 2.57
CA ILE A 178 -2.78 -11.28 1.81
C ILE A 178 -1.51 -11.03 2.64
N PHE A 179 -1.65 -10.70 3.91
CA PHE A 179 -0.53 -10.44 4.80
C PHE A 179 0.24 -11.73 5.14
N LYS A 180 -0.45 -12.86 5.31
CA LYS A 180 0.18 -14.19 5.45
C LYS A 180 0.96 -14.54 4.18
N ALA A 181 0.37 -14.35 3.00
CA ALA A 181 1.06 -14.57 1.72
C ALA A 181 2.28 -13.65 1.56
N THR A 182 2.15 -12.39 1.98
CA THR A 182 3.24 -11.40 1.96
C THR A 182 4.36 -11.80 2.90
N LEU A 183 4.05 -12.20 4.13
CA LEU A 183 5.05 -12.69 5.09
C LEU A 183 5.79 -13.93 4.54
N LEU A 184 5.06 -14.88 3.97
CA LEU A 184 5.64 -16.09 3.40
C LEU A 184 6.53 -15.84 2.17
N SER A 185 6.26 -14.80 1.37
CA SER A 185 7.13 -14.44 0.24
C SER A 185 8.53 -13.98 0.70
N LEU A 186 8.64 -13.45 1.92
CA LEU A 186 9.90 -12.97 2.50
C LEU A 186 10.81 -14.10 2.99
N ARG A 187 10.39 -15.36 2.91
CA ARG A 187 11.16 -16.55 3.38
C ARG A 187 12.57 -16.68 2.80
N VAL A 188 12.82 -16.04 1.66
CA VAL A 188 14.13 -16.06 1.00
C VAL A 188 15.14 -15.09 1.64
N LEU A 189 14.67 -14.09 2.38
CA LEU A 189 15.50 -13.06 3.01
C LEU A 189 16.26 -13.60 4.24
N PRO A 190 17.53 -13.21 4.45
CA PRO A 190 18.33 -13.66 5.60
C PRO A 190 17.67 -13.40 6.96
N GLU A 191 17.01 -12.26 7.11
CA GLU A 191 16.30 -11.83 8.32
C GLU A 191 15.16 -12.79 8.66
N PHE A 192 14.50 -13.34 7.64
CA PHE A 192 13.41 -14.29 7.83
C PHE A 192 13.90 -15.67 8.30
N LYS A 193 15.12 -16.06 7.90
CA LYS A 193 15.71 -17.36 8.22
C LYS A 193 16.15 -17.46 9.69
N LYS A 194 16.09 -16.37 10.47
CA LYS A 194 16.30 -16.40 11.92
C LYS A 194 15.29 -17.35 12.56
N LYS A 195 15.76 -18.25 13.44
CA LYS A 195 14.93 -19.29 14.09
C LYS A 195 13.63 -18.72 14.69
N ALA A 196 13.73 -17.59 15.40
CA ALA A 196 12.58 -16.95 16.03
C ALA A 196 11.51 -16.49 15.03
N VAL A 197 11.92 -15.96 13.87
CA VAL A 197 11.02 -15.50 12.81
C VAL A 197 10.38 -16.69 12.10
N TRP A 198 11.19 -17.67 11.71
CA TRP A 198 10.71 -18.83 10.97
C TRP A 198 9.69 -19.65 11.78
N THR A 199 9.98 -19.95 13.06
CA THR A 199 9.02 -20.67 13.92
C THR A 199 7.71 -19.90 14.09
N ARG A 200 7.77 -18.57 14.22
CA ARG A 200 6.57 -17.72 14.36
C ARG A 200 5.76 -17.67 13.06
N ALA A 201 6.38 -17.66 11.89
CA ALA A 201 5.67 -17.63 10.61
C ALA A 201 4.92 -18.93 10.28
N TYR A 202 5.49 -20.08 10.66
CA TYR A 202 4.93 -21.40 10.36
C TYR A 202 4.15 -22.04 11.54
N GLY A 203 4.22 -21.46 12.73
CA GLY A 203 3.47 -21.93 13.91
C GLY A 203 2.01 -21.49 13.99
N TRP A 204 1.46 -20.93 12.89
CA TRP A 204 0.10 -20.40 12.77
C TRP A 204 -0.80 -21.24 11.87
#